data_AF-A0A7U7I8F5-F1
#
_entry.id   AF-A0A7U7I8F5-F1
#
_cell.length_a   1.000
_cell.length_b   1.000
_cell.length_c   1.000
_cell.angle_alpha   90.00
_cell.angle_beta   90.00
_cell.angle_gamma   90.00
#
_symmetry.space_group_name_H-M   'P 1'
#
loop_
_entity.id
_entity.type
_entity.pdbx_description
1 polymer ?
#
loop_
_entity_poly.entity_id
_entity_poly.type
_entity_poly.pdbx_seq_one_letter_code
_entity_poly.pdbx_strand_id
1 'polypeptide(L)' 'MSMKASIAVARVIERMQCDPRLAYLIGPGSQTWDDLTAAYAEIHDVPVDDYRRHLESRLEFQQLPGIGRAWFDPEEV' A
#
# COMPACT_ATOMS: atom_id res chain seq x y z
N MET A 1 -0.65 -6.51 -21.55
CA MET A 1 -0.70 -7.05 -20.17
C MET A 1 -1.80 -8.12 -20.08
N SER A 2 -1.67 -9.13 -19.20
CA SER A 2 -2.72 -10.15 -18.99
C SER A 2 -3.89 -9.57 -18.20
N MET A 3 -5.13 -9.80 -18.66
CA MET A 3 -6.37 -9.40 -17.97
C MET A 3 -6.39 -9.85 -16.50
N LYS A 4 -5.84 -11.03 -16.20
CA LYS A 4 -5.79 -11.55 -14.82
C LYS A 4 -4.85 -10.75 -13.92
N ALA A 5 -3.72 -10.28 -14.45
CA ALA A 5 -2.78 -9.45 -13.70
C ALA A 5 -3.39 -8.09 -13.37
N SER A 6 -4.07 -7.46 -14.33
CA SER A 6 -4.76 -6.17 -14.11
C SER A 6 -5.85 -6.29 -13.04
N ILE A 7 -6.65 -7.36 -13.08
CA ILE A 7 -7.67 -7.63 -12.04
C ILE A 7 -7.02 -7.84 -10.67
N ALA A 8 -5.88 -8.53 -10.60
CA ALA A 8 -5.19 -8.77 -9.34
C ALA A 8 -4.68 -7.46 -8.72
N VAL A 9 -4.05 -6.59 -9.51
CA VAL A 9 -3.58 -5.26 -9.06
C VAL A 9 -4.75 -4.45 -8.51
N ALA A 10 -5.85 -4.32 -9.27
CA ALA A 10 -7.03 -3.57 -8.85
C ALA A 10 -7.60 -4.12 -7.53
N ARG A 11 -7.70 -5.45 -7.38
CA ARG A 11 -8.22 -6.07 -6.15
C ARG A 11 -7.35 -5.84 -4.92
N VAL A 12 -6.03 -5.82 -5.07
CA VAL A 12 -5.14 -5.51 -3.94
C VAL A 12 -5.33 -4.07 -3.51
N ILE A 13 -5.41 -3.14 -4.46
CA ILE A 13 -5.62 -1.72 -4.17
C ILE A 13 -7.00 -1.46 -3.54
N GLU A 14 -8.05 -2.12 -4.02
CA GLU A 14 -9.37 -2.10 -3.37
C GLU A 14 -9.29 -2.63 -1.94
N ARG A 15 -8.59 -3.75 -1.74
CA ARG A 15 -8.43 -4.33 -0.40
C ARG A 15 -7.68 -3.40 0.55
N MET A 16 -6.65 -2.70 0.08
CA MET A 16 -5.92 -1.72 0.88
C MET A 16 -6.82 -0.58 1.37
N GLN A 17 -7.75 -0.10 0.54
CA GLN A 17 -8.71 0.94 0.94
C GLN A 17 -9.71 0.44 1.99
N CYS A 18 -10.02 -0.86 2.01
CA CYS A 18 -10.97 -1.45 2.94
C CYS A 18 -10.33 -2.03 4.22
N ASP A 19 -9.00 -2.21 4.24
CA ASP A 19 -8.28 -2.89 5.31
C ASP A 19 -7.14 -2.00 5.81
N PRO A 20 -7.38 -1.17 6.85
CA PRO A 20 -6.40 -0.22 7.36
C PRO A 20 -5.09 -0.85 7.86
N ARG A 21 -5.11 -2.15 8.19
CA ARG A 21 -3.91 -2.90 8.57
C ARG A 21 -3.07 -3.26 7.35
N LEU A 22 -3.72 -3.62 6.25
CA LEU A 22 -3.03 -3.86 4.99
C LEU A 22 -2.42 -2.55 4.46
N ALA A 23 -3.17 -1.44 4.52
CA ALA A 23 -2.64 -0.11 4.20
C ALA A 23 -1.43 0.25 5.08
N TYR A 24 -1.43 -0.12 6.37
CA TYR A 24 -0.26 0.06 7.23
C TYR A 24 0.96 -0.77 6.80
N LEU A 25 0.74 -2.01 6.34
CA LEU A 25 1.84 -2.93 5.98
C LEU A 25 2.49 -2.64 4.62
N ILE A 26 1.67 -2.32 3.62
CA ILE A 26 2.10 -2.22 2.21
C ILE A 26 1.64 -0.91 1.54
N GLY A 27 1.30 0.10 2.34
CA GLY A 27 0.92 1.43 1.87
C GLY A 27 2.12 2.31 1.47
N PRO A 28 1.89 3.64 1.40
CA PRO A 28 2.88 4.63 1.00
C PRO A 28 4.22 4.45 1.73
N GLY A 29 5.32 4.53 0.97
CA GLY A 29 6.68 4.31 1.46
C GLY A 29 7.16 2.86 1.41
N SER A 30 6.34 1.92 0.92
CA SER A 30 6.76 0.54 0.64
C SER A 30 7.02 0.31 -0.85
N GLN A 31 7.92 -0.61 -1.19
CA GLN A 31 8.15 -1.00 -2.59
C GLN A 31 6.88 -1.61 -3.24
N THR A 32 6.09 -2.35 -2.46
CA THR A 32 4.83 -2.94 -2.94
C THR A 32 3.84 -1.86 -3.36
N TRP A 33 3.75 -0.76 -2.62
CA TRP A 33 2.96 0.41 -3.01
C TRP A 33 3.43 1.00 -4.34
N ASP A 34 4.74 1.19 -4.48
CA ASP A 34 5.31 1.77 -5.69
C ASP A 34 5.00 0.94 -6.93
N ASP A 35 5.17 -0.38 -6.83
CA ASP A 35 4.92 -1.34 -7.91
C ASP A 35 3.44 -1.42 -8.28
N LEU A 36 2.54 -1.49 -7.28
CA LEU A 36 1.09 -1.58 -7.51
C LEU A 36 0.55 -0.30 -8.15
N THR A 37 0.98 0.87 -7.66
CA THR A 37 0.51 2.15 -8.18
C THR A 37 1.05 2.44 -9.57
N ALA A 38 2.31 2.07 -9.86
CA ALA A 38 2.87 2.16 -11.20
C ALA A 38 2.16 1.23 -12.19
N ALA A 39 1.93 -0.03 -11.79
CA ALA A 39 1.21 -0.98 -12.63
C ALA A 39 -0.24 -0.52 -12.91
N TYR A 40 -0.95 -0.02 -11.90
CA TYR A 40 -2.29 0.52 -12.09
C TYR A 40 -2.29 1.74 -13.02
N ALA A 41 -1.35 2.67 -12.83
CA ALA A 41 -1.21 3.84 -13.68
C ALA A 41 -0.97 3.48 -15.15
N GLU A 42 -0.10 2.50 -15.41
CA GLU A 42 0.17 1.96 -16.75
C GLU A 42 -1.08 1.31 -17.36
N ILE A 43 -1.84 0.53 -16.60
CA ILE A 43 -3.07 -0.14 -17.08
C ILE A 43 -4.15 0.86 -17.49
N HIS A 44 -4.27 1.96 -16.74
CA HIS A 44 -5.35 2.92 -16.86
C HIS A 44 -4.97 4.20 -17.61
N ASP A 45 -3.72 4.30 -18.10
CA ASP A 45 -3.17 5.47 -18.81
C ASP A 45 -3.36 6.78 -18.01
N VAL A 46 -3.02 6.73 -16.72
CA VAL A 46 -3.09 7.90 -15.82
C VAL A 46 -1.70 8.23 -15.26
N PRO A 47 -1.41 9.50 -14.93
CA PRO A 47 -0.16 9.85 -14.27
C PRO A 47 -0.06 9.18 -12.89
N VAL A 48 1.04 8.47 -12.64
CA VAL A 48 1.24 7.70 -11.40
C VAL A 48 1.20 8.57 -10.15
N ASP A 49 1.75 9.79 -10.21
CA ASP A 49 1.79 10.70 -9.06
C ASP A 49 0.40 11.29 -8.74
N ASP A 50 -0.43 11.52 -9.75
CA ASP A 50 -1.83 11.93 -9.54
C ASP A 50 -2.63 10.80 -8.91
N TYR A 51 -2.43 9.58 -9.41
CA TYR A 51 -3.07 8.39 -8.86
C TYR A 51 -2.66 8.11 -7.42
N ARG A 52 -1.37 8.21 -7.09
CA ARG A 52 -0.85 8.04 -5.71
C ARG A 52 -1.48 9.03 -4.75
N ARG A 53 -1.49 10.33 -5.10
CA ARG A 53 -2.13 11.37 -4.26
C ARG A 53 -3.62 11.09 -4.03
N HIS A 54 -4.34 10.69 -5.08
CA HIS A 54 -5.75 10.31 -4.97
C HIS A 54 -5.94 9.10 -4.05
N LEU A 55 -5.14 8.04 -4.24
CA LEU A 55 -5.26 6.82 -3.45
C LEU A 55 -4.87 7.03 -1.98
N GLU A 56 -3.78 7.77 -1.71
CA GLU A 56 -3.34 8.14 -0.37
C GLU A 56 -4.43 8.83 0.45
N SER A 57 -5.17 9.74 -0.18
CA SER A 57 -6.28 10.45 0.48
C SER A 57 -7.43 9.54 0.93
N ARG A 58 -7.47 8.29 0.43
CA ARG A 58 -8.52 7.31 0.70
C ARG A 58 -8.06 6.18 1.61
N LEU A 59 -6.80 6.17 2.02
CA LEU A 59 -6.27 5.15 2.93
C LEU A 59 -6.49 5.59 4.38
N GLU A 60 -6.97 4.65 5.18
CA GLU A 60 -6.88 4.72 6.63
C GLU A 60 -5.77 3.79 7.10
N PHE A 61 -5.11 4.14 8.20
CA PHE A 61 -3.99 3.36 8.72
C PHE A 61 -4.28 2.87 10.13
N GLN A 62 -4.21 1.56 10.33
CA GLN A 62 -4.30 0.93 11.64
C GLN A 62 -3.04 0.11 11.91
N GLN A 63 -2.28 0.51 12.93
CA GLN A 63 -1.16 -0.26 13.42
C GLN A 63 -1.60 -1.66 13.89
N LEU A 64 -0.79 -2.66 13.60
CA LEU A 64 -1.02 -4.01 14.10
C LEU A 64 -0.69 -4.10 15.60
N PRO A 65 -1.62 -4.58 16.45
CA PRO A 65 -1.30 -4.86 17.84
C PRO A 65 -0.26 -5.99 17.88
N GLY A 66 0.95 -5.68 18.38
CA GLY A 66 2.06 -6.64 18.48
C GLY A 66 3.39 -6.14 17.89
N ILE A 67 3.39 -5.06 17.11
CA ILE A 67 4.63 -4.36 16.71
C ILE A 67 4.90 -3.20 17.69
N GLY A 68 4.80 -3.49 18.99
CA GLY A 68 5.06 -2.54 20.06
C GLY A 68 6.29 -2.98 20.84
N ARG A 69 7.41 -2.28 20.66
CA ARG A 69 8.57 -2.22 21.58
C ARG A 69 9.26 -3.54 22.01
N ALA A 70 9.42 -4.53 21.14
CA ALA A 70 10.23 -5.71 21.49
C ALA A 70 11.69 -5.68 20.97
N TRP A 71 12.07 -4.72 20.11
CA TRP A 71 13.34 -4.80 19.36
C TRP A 71 14.30 -3.62 19.55
N PHE A 72 14.01 -2.66 20.43
CA PHE A 72 14.98 -1.63 20.80
C PHE A 72 14.74 -1.22 22.25
N ASP A 73 15.49 -1.84 23.16
CA ASP A 73 15.77 -1.27 24.47
C ASP A 73 17.20 -0.72 24.43
N PRO A 74 17.39 0.61 24.29
CA PRO A 74 18.71 1.22 24.28
C PRO A 74 19.38 1.25 25.68
N GLU A 75 18.71 0.78 26.74
CA GLU A 75 19.27 0.74 28.10
C GLU A 75 19.91 -0.62 28.48
N GLU A 76 19.93 -1.62 27.58
CA GLU A 76 20.67 -2.89 27.75
C GLU A 76 21.99 -2.94 26.94
N VAL A 77 22.84 -1.90 27.04
CA VAL A 77 24.25 -1.94 26.58
C VAL A 77 25.21 -1.41 27.64
#